data_AF-A0A2P5MGN4-F1
#
_entry.id   AF-A0A2P5MGN4-F1
#
_cell.length_a   1.000
_cell.length_b   1.000
_cell.length_c   1.000
_cell.angle_alpha   90.00
_cell.angle_beta   90.00
_cell.angle_gamma   90.00
#
_symmetry.space_group_name_H-M   'P 1'
#
loop_
_entity.id
_entity.type
_entity.pdbx_description
1 polymer ?
#
loop_
_entity_poly.entity_id
_entity_poly.type
_entity_poly.pdbx_seq_one_letter_code
_entity_poly.pdbx_strand_id
1 'polypeptide(L)'
;MLTLANDHLVVVKDNKIIEASYTLSLSEQRVLLACISQIDSKGTLQPENKFHVVASEIVDLMGLDRSNAYRDMKSAVDKLYNRSIKIDGEDSEMRWIYRKEYVKNEGKITLYFSPEII
;
A
#
# COMPACT_ATOMS: atom_id res chain seq x y z
N MET A 1 7.37 2.71 35.28
CA MET A 1 6.58 1.53 34.86
C MET A 1 5.41 2.00 33.99
N LEU A 2 5.63 2.25 32.68
CA LEU A 2 4.54 2.62 31.75
C LEU A 2 4.75 2.16 30.28
N THR A 3 5.83 1.44 29.96
CA THR A 3 6.20 1.15 28.56
C THR A 3 5.61 -0.15 27.98
N LEU A 4 5.21 -1.12 28.81
CA LEU A 4 4.84 -2.47 28.32
C LEU A 4 3.50 -2.52 27.56
N ALA A 5 2.55 -1.63 27.86
CA ALA A 5 1.24 -1.66 27.23
C ALA A 5 1.28 -1.15 25.77
N ASN A 6 2.16 -0.19 25.47
CA ASN A 6 2.24 0.43 24.14
C ASN A 6 2.92 -0.52 23.13
N ASP A 7 3.98 -1.21 23.54
CA ASP A 7 4.69 -2.16 22.68
C ASP A 7 3.79 -3.34 22.28
N HIS A 8 2.97 -3.83 23.22
CA HIS A 8 2.01 -4.89 22.92
C HIS A 8 0.95 -4.44 21.90
N LEU A 9 0.44 -3.21 22.01
CA LEU A 9 -0.54 -2.66 21.06
C LEU A 9 0.06 -2.47 19.67
N VAL A 10 1.29 -1.96 19.57
CA VAL A 10 2.01 -1.81 18.29
C VAL A 10 2.20 -3.16 17.63
N VAL A 11 2.71 -4.17 18.36
CA VAL A 11 2.92 -5.52 17.82
C VAL A 11 1.60 -6.16 17.34
N VAL A 12 0.51 -5.99 18.10
CA VAL A 12 -0.80 -6.51 17.68
C VAL A 12 -1.31 -5.79 16.43
N LYS A 13 -1.16 -4.46 16.36
CA LYS A 13 -1.57 -3.66 15.19
C LYS A 13 -0.79 -4.08 13.94
N ASP A 14 0.53 -4.22 14.04
CA ASP A 14 1.39 -4.63 12.93
C ASP A 14 0.98 -6.02 12.40
N ASN A 15 0.74 -6.97 13.32
CA ASN A 15 0.25 -8.30 12.94
C ASN A 15 -1.11 -8.23 12.23
N LYS A 16 -2.02 -7.37 12.69
CA LYS A 16 -3.34 -7.18 12.05
C LYS A 16 -3.24 -6.54 10.68
N ILE A 17 -2.32 -5.61 10.47
CA ILE A 17 -2.04 -5.04 9.14
C ILE A 17 -1.47 -6.12 8.22
N ILE A 18 -0.52 -6.93 8.70
CA ILE A 18 0.03 -8.07 7.94
C ILE A 18 -1.09 -9.05 7.57
N GLU A 19 -1.95 -9.42 8.51
CA GLU A 19 -3.11 -10.29 8.27
C GLU A 19 -4.05 -9.71 7.21
N ALA A 20 -4.38 -8.41 7.31
CA ALA A 20 -5.21 -7.72 6.34
C ALA A 20 -4.60 -7.72 4.93
N SER A 21 -3.26 -7.71 4.83
CA SER A 21 -2.57 -7.78 3.53
C SER A 21 -2.86 -9.09 2.79
N TYR A 22 -3.17 -10.19 3.49
CA TYR A 22 -3.52 -11.47 2.86
C TYR A 22 -4.90 -11.45 2.16
N THR A 23 -5.75 -10.46 2.45
CA THR A 23 -7.06 -10.29 1.79
C THR A 23 -6.96 -9.56 0.45
N LEU A 24 -5.81 -8.97 0.17
CA LEU A 24 -5.52 -8.29 -1.09
C LEU A 24 -5.30 -9.31 -2.20
N SER A 25 -5.74 -8.99 -3.42
CA SER A 25 -5.35 -9.78 -4.59
C SER A 25 -3.85 -9.69 -4.84
N LEU A 26 -3.29 -10.68 -5.55
CA LEU A 26 -1.86 -10.71 -5.88
C LEU A 26 -1.37 -9.42 -6.57
N SER A 27 -2.19 -8.85 -7.46
CA SER A 27 -1.89 -7.57 -8.12
C SER A 27 -1.87 -6.39 -7.14
N GLU A 28 -2.80 -6.35 -6.18
CA GLU A 28 -2.81 -5.33 -5.12
C GLU A 28 -1.58 -5.45 -4.20
N GLN A 29 -1.23 -6.69 -3.80
CA GLN A 29 -0.03 -6.95 -3.00
C GLN A 29 1.26 -6.53 -3.71
N ARG A 30 1.38 -6.80 -5.02
CA ARG A 30 2.57 -6.40 -5.80
C ARG A 30 2.72 -4.90 -5.92
N VAL A 31 1.61 -4.17 -6.09
CA VAL A 31 1.60 -2.70 -6.04
C VAL A 31 2.07 -2.22 -4.66
N LEU A 32 1.52 -2.77 -3.58
CA LEU A 32 1.89 -2.42 -2.22
C LEU A 32 3.39 -2.66 -1.96
N LEU A 33 3.90 -3.84 -2.35
CA LEU A 33 5.32 -4.19 -2.19
C LEU A 33 6.25 -3.30 -3.01
N ALA A 34 5.87 -2.93 -4.24
CA ALA A 34 6.64 -2.00 -5.06
C ALA A 34 6.74 -0.61 -4.42
N CYS A 35 5.72 -0.18 -3.67
CA CYS A 35 5.79 1.04 -2.87
C CYS A 35 6.70 0.88 -1.65
N ILE A 36 6.55 -0.23 -0.90
CA ILE A 36 7.37 -0.51 0.28
C ILE A 36 8.86 -0.60 -0.08
N SER A 37 9.21 -1.14 -1.25
CA SER A 37 10.61 -1.22 -1.70
C SER A 37 11.28 0.14 -1.96
N GLN A 38 10.50 1.23 -2.02
CA GLN A 38 11.02 2.60 -2.15
C GLN A 38 11.32 3.24 -0.80
N ILE A 39 10.92 2.62 0.31
CA ILE A 39 11.11 3.17 1.66
C ILE A 39 12.59 3.05 2.05
N ASP A 40 13.20 4.18 2.38
CA ASP A 40 14.51 4.20 3.01
C ASP A 40 14.38 3.86 4.50
N SER A 41 14.89 2.68 4.88
CA SER A 41 14.91 2.20 6.28
C SER A 41 15.58 3.16 7.28
N LYS A 42 16.42 4.10 6.82
CA LYS A 42 17.09 5.10 7.67
C LYS A 42 16.37 6.44 7.68
N GLY A 43 15.41 6.64 6.79
CA GLY A 43 14.61 7.86 6.70
C GLY A 43 13.39 7.82 7.63
N THR A 44 12.78 8.98 7.84
CA THR A 44 11.47 9.07 8.48
C THR A 44 10.39 9.07 7.42
N LEU A 45 9.44 8.14 7.53
CA LEU A 45 8.28 8.06 6.67
C LEU A 45 7.24 9.10 7.12
N GLN A 46 6.71 9.87 6.19
CA GLN A 46 5.73 10.94 6.42
C GLN A 46 4.53 10.77 5.49
N PRO A 47 3.30 11.15 5.89
CA PRO A 47 2.09 11.00 5.07
C PRO A 47 2.18 11.64 3.68
N GLU A 48 3.00 12.69 3.52
CA GLU A 48 3.19 13.41 2.27
C GLU A 48 4.20 12.74 1.33
N ASN A 49 4.87 11.65 1.78
CA ASN A 49 5.78 10.89 0.95
C ASN A 49 5.05 10.26 -0.24
N LYS A 50 5.72 10.33 -1.39
CA LYS A 50 5.18 9.89 -2.67
C LYS A 50 5.80 8.55 -3.04
N PHE A 51 4.96 7.59 -3.40
CA PHE A 51 5.39 6.30 -3.93
C PHE A 51 4.98 6.21 -5.39
N HIS A 52 5.92 5.84 -6.24
CA HIS A 52 5.70 5.78 -7.68
C HIS A 52 5.62 4.35 -8.16
N VAL A 53 4.68 4.09 -9.05
CA VAL A 53 4.55 2.78 -9.70
C VAL A 53 4.44 3.01 -11.19
N VAL A 54 5.41 2.50 -11.94
CA VAL A 54 5.46 2.64 -13.40
C VAL A 54 5.11 1.30 -14.05
N ALA A 55 4.18 1.33 -14.99
CA ALA A 55 3.66 0.11 -15.60
C ALA A 55 4.78 -0.74 -16.26
N SER A 56 5.76 -0.09 -16.90
CA SER A 56 6.89 -0.77 -17.52
C SER A 56 7.85 -1.44 -16.53
N GLU A 57 7.92 -0.96 -15.29
CA GLU A 57 8.83 -1.49 -14.27
C GLU A 57 8.22 -2.70 -13.55
N ILE A 58 6.89 -2.72 -13.43
CA ILE A 58 6.21 -3.74 -12.64
C ILE A 58 5.41 -4.74 -13.49
N VAL A 59 5.34 -4.58 -14.81
CA VAL A 59 4.61 -5.48 -15.70
C VAL A 59 5.03 -6.95 -15.53
N ASP A 60 6.34 -7.19 -15.50
CA ASP A 60 6.90 -8.53 -15.37
C ASP A 60 6.66 -9.07 -13.94
N LEU A 61 6.77 -8.21 -12.92
CA LEU A 61 6.45 -8.56 -11.52
C LEU A 61 4.97 -8.92 -11.35
N MET A 62 4.08 -8.20 -12.01
CA MET A 62 2.63 -8.41 -11.95
C MET A 62 2.14 -9.55 -12.85
N GLY A 63 3.00 -10.13 -13.70
CA GLY A 63 2.58 -11.15 -14.67
C GLY A 63 1.50 -10.62 -15.63
N LEU A 64 1.55 -9.33 -15.95
CA LEU A 64 0.57 -8.68 -16.81
C LEU A 64 1.02 -8.77 -18.27
N ASP A 65 0.05 -8.74 -19.19
CA ASP A 65 0.32 -8.52 -20.60
C ASP A 65 0.85 -7.09 -20.79
N ARG A 66 2.03 -6.95 -21.41
CA ARG A 66 2.67 -5.66 -21.70
C ARG A 66 1.77 -4.69 -22.46
N SER A 67 0.91 -5.19 -23.33
CA SER A 67 -0.06 -4.39 -24.11
C SER A 67 -1.09 -3.72 -23.21
N ASN A 68 -1.31 -4.26 -22.02
CA ASN A 68 -2.37 -3.89 -21.09
C ASN A 68 -1.86 -3.47 -19.71
N ALA A 69 -0.53 -3.46 -19.50
CA ALA A 69 0.11 -3.29 -18.20
C ALA A 69 -0.41 -2.07 -17.43
N TYR A 70 -0.52 -0.91 -18.08
CA TYR A 70 -1.01 0.30 -17.42
C TYR A 70 -2.48 0.19 -16.99
N ARG A 71 -3.34 -0.42 -17.82
CA ARG A 71 -4.76 -0.61 -17.48
C ARG A 71 -4.90 -1.53 -16.28
N ASP A 72 -4.17 -2.64 -16.29
CA ASP A 72 -4.28 -3.67 -15.26
C ASP A 72 -3.63 -3.19 -13.94
N MET A 73 -2.51 -2.46 -14.02
CA MET A 73 -1.92 -1.74 -12.88
C MET A 73 -2.89 -0.69 -12.31
N LYS A 74 -3.53 0.12 -13.17
CA LYS A 74 -4.56 1.07 -12.74
C LYS A 74 -5.70 0.36 -12.02
N SER A 75 -6.17 -0.78 -12.54
CA SER A 75 -7.22 -1.57 -11.89
C SER A 75 -6.78 -2.07 -10.50
N ALA A 76 -5.54 -2.55 -10.37
CA ALA A 76 -4.98 -2.98 -9.09
C ALA A 76 -4.92 -1.84 -8.06
N VAL A 77 -4.42 -0.67 -8.47
CA VAL A 77 -4.42 0.54 -7.62
C VAL A 77 -5.84 0.96 -7.26
N ASP A 78 -6.77 0.92 -8.21
CA ASP A 78 -8.17 1.28 -7.96
C ASP A 78 -8.81 0.37 -6.90
N LYS A 79 -8.53 -0.93 -6.95
CA LYS A 79 -8.98 -1.88 -5.93
C LYS A 79 -8.32 -1.59 -4.57
N LEU A 80 -6.99 -1.45 -4.53
CA LEU A 80 -6.24 -1.15 -3.30
C LEU A 80 -6.76 0.11 -2.60
N TYR A 81 -7.08 1.17 -3.35
CA TYR A 81 -7.66 2.40 -2.80
C TYR A 81 -9.02 2.20 -2.11
N ASN A 82 -9.80 1.22 -2.57
CA ASN A 82 -11.10 0.89 -2.01
C ASN A 82 -11.02 -0.15 -0.90
N ARG A 83 -9.83 -0.66 -0.57
CA ARG A 83 -9.63 -1.59 0.55
C ARG A 83 -9.61 -0.83 1.86
N SER A 84 -10.41 -1.29 2.80
CA SER A 84 -10.29 -0.93 4.20
C SER A 84 -9.63 -2.05 5.00
N ILE A 85 -8.95 -1.66 6.07
CA ILE A 85 -8.45 -2.53 7.12
C ILE A 85 -9.36 -2.30 8.32
N LYS A 86 -9.90 -3.39 8.87
CA LYS A 86 -10.65 -3.40 10.11
C LYS A 86 -9.80 -4.10 11.16
N ILE A 87 -9.60 -3.46 12.30
CA ILE A 87 -8.93 -4.09 13.43
C ILE A 87 -10.02 -4.57 14.40
N ASP A 88 -10.00 -5.87 14.70
CA ASP A 88 -10.97 -6.48 15.61
C ASP A 88 -10.98 -5.77 16.96
N GLY A 89 -12.17 -5.34 17.41
CA GLY A 89 -12.34 -4.61 18.67
C GLY A 89 -12.30 -3.09 18.53
N GLU A 90 -12.03 -2.55 17.34
CA GLU A 90 -12.20 -1.14 17.03
C GLU A 90 -13.44 -0.91 16.15
N ASP A 91 -14.25 0.10 16.50
CA ASP A 91 -15.33 0.60 15.64
C ASP A 91 -14.79 1.65 14.66
N SER A 92 -13.74 1.28 13.94
CA SER A 92 -13.02 2.16 13.02
C SER A 92 -12.53 1.37 11.80
N GLU A 93 -12.42 2.05 10.66
CA GLU A 93 -11.83 1.50 9.44
C GLU A 93 -10.76 2.46 8.94
N MET A 94 -9.60 1.93 8.55
CA MET A 94 -8.54 2.69 7.90
C MET A 94 -8.33 2.21 6.47
N ARG A 95 -7.68 3.01 5.62
CA ARG A 95 -7.33 2.61 4.24
C ARG A 95 -5.84 2.32 4.14
N TRP A 96 -5.47 1.49 3.17
CA TRP A 96 -4.07 1.32 2.79
C TRP A 96 -3.47 2.61 2.23
N ILE A 97 -4.17 3.24 1.29
CA ILE A 97 -3.76 4.48 0.63
C ILE A 97 -4.90 5.50 0.70
N TYR A 98 -4.58 6.75 0.97
CA TYR A 98 -5.57 7.83 1.07
C TYR A 98 -5.64 8.69 -0.20
N ARG A 99 -4.62 8.63 -1.06
CA ARG A 99 -4.55 9.40 -2.31
C ARG A 99 -3.83 8.62 -3.41
N LYS A 100 -4.29 8.81 -4.65
CA LYS A 100 -3.68 8.30 -5.87
C LYS A 100 -3.75 9.34 -6.98
N GLU A 101 -2.72 9.41 -7.82
CA GLU A 101 -2.63 10.38 -8.92
C GLU A 101 -2.17 9.67 -10.20
N TYR A 102 -2.91 9.87 -11.28
CA TYR A 102 -2.64 9.24 -12.57
C TYR A 102 -1.79 10.17 -13.46
N VAL A 103 -0.57 9.75 -13.79
CA VAL A 103 0.33 10.47 -14.70
C VAL A 103 0.36 9.70 -16.02
N LYS A 104 -0.71 9.87 -16.82
CA LYS A 104 -0.96 9.06 -18.04
C LYS A 104 0.19 9.11 -19.04
N ASN A 105 0.80 10.28 -19.24
CA ASN A 105 1.87 10.48 -20.24
C ASN A 105 3.15 9.70 -19.89
N GLU A 106 3.31 9.29 -18.63
CA GLU A 106 4.48 8.55 -18.14
C GLU A 106 4.15 7.08 -17.81
N GLY A 107 2.91 6.64 -18.04
CA GLY A 107 2.47 5.31 -17.61
C GLY A 107 2.66 5.08 -16.10
N LYS A 108 2.59 6.15 -15.30
CA LYS A 108 2.95 6.18 -13.89
C LYS A 108 1.74 6.50 -13.02
N ILE A 109 1.72 5.92 -11.82
CA ILE A 109 0.76 6.25 -10.77
C ILE A 109 1.54 6.65 -9.51
N THR A 110 1.15 7.76 -8.90
CA THR A 110 1.67 8.19 -7.59
C THR A 110 0.67 7.80 -6.51
N LEU A 111 1.15 7.24 -5.40
CA LEU A 111 0.38 6.75 -4.27
C LEU A 111 0.88 7.39 -2.97
N TYR A 112 -0.03 7.54 -2.01
CA TYR A 112 0.26 8.07 -0.68
C TYR A 112 -0.38 7.14 0.35
N PHE A 113 0.43 6.59 1.25
CA PHE A 113 -0.02 5.72 2.33
C PHE A 113 -0.81 6.52 3.37
N SER A 114 -1.87 5.92 3.92
CA SER A 114 -2.59 6.55 5.02
C SER A 114 -1.67 6.66 6.25
N PRO A 115 -1.84 7.68 7.11
CA PRO A 115 -1.00 7.87 8.30
C PRO A 115 -0.93 6.62 9.20
N GLU A 116 -1.98 5.81 9.23
CA GLU A 116 -2.06 4.61 10.06
C GLU A 116 -1.15 3.46 9.60
N ILE A 117 -0.63 3.54 8.36
CA ILE A 117 0.26 2.56 7.71
C ILE A 117 1.74 2.93 7.88
N ILE A 118 2.02 4.17 8.26
CA ILE A 118 3.35 4.79 8.35
C ILE A 118 3.95 4.61 9.74
#